data_AF-A0A7S0H5N4-F1
#
_entry.id   AF-A0A7S0H5N4-F1
#
_cell.length_a   1.000
_cell.length_b   1.000
_cell.length_c   1.000
_cell.angle_alpha   90.00
_cell.angle_beta   90.00
_cell.angle_gamma   90.00
#
_symmetry.space_group_name_H-M   'P 1'
#
loop_
_entity.id
_entity.type
_entity.pdbx_description
1 polymer ?
#
loop_
_entity_poly.entity_id
_entity_poly.type
_entity_poly.pdbx_seq_one_letter_code
_entity_poly.pdbx_strand_id
1 'polypeptide(L)'
;SILSHFTVTPPLSREYDQCKAGLSTEETIIRILRSINMTVSILCLFMVLGGPLALAERHKLSEESRNFTDFYHGHGIALPPVLLEIFAMHLSSPVSLSRLIQTSPLAAIVRGFHNPLPSIPRIFGAKQISTLPLVFAHGMGDSCFNPGMSQITDLAAKRAGVYGVCIPTGDNQLSDTVNGFLMNMDRNVEVFAAKVRGDPKLKNGFHAVGFSQGNSIIRGYIQKYNDPPVNTVIHVHGTIVGVAGFPQCNPDDNIWCKFLASLSGDFVYNMVAQQTFFQANYFRDPKKVDTDYKKYSQLAVWNNEGPGGVNQTLAENFGKVDKFVMVKALADTMVFPNEGEWWGAFAPGDYSKVLPMNQTEWYQKDLFGLKTADKAGKIHFESTPGNHLQFSVENLYSWIDNYILK
;
A
#
# COMPACT_ATOMS: atom_id res chain seq x y z
N SER A 1 -42.52 0.37 13.01
CA SER A 1 -42.12 1.73 13.39
C SER A 1 -40.80 1.58 14.13
N ILE A 2 -39.59 1.76 13.57
CA ILE A 2 -39.11 2.51 12.41
C ILE A 2 -38.00 1.66 11.76
N LEU A 3 -38.16 1.30 10.50
CA LEU A 3 -37.09 0.81 9.63
C LEU A 3 -37.34 1.46 8.27
N SER A 4 -36.75 2.63 8.07
CA SER A 4 -36.69 3.27 6.77
C SER A 4 -35.43 4.13 6.67
N HIS A 5 -34.65 3.82 5.63
CA HIS A 5 -33.65 4.65 4.95
C HIS A 5 -32.21 4.55 5.46
N PHE A 6 -31.45 3.64 4.84
CA PHE A 6 -30.26 3.99 4.05
C PHE A 6 -29.98 2.84 3.07
N THR A 7 -30.41 3.01 1.82
CA THR A 7 -29.99 2.18 0.69
C THR A 7 -28.71 2.77 0.11
N VAL A 8 -27.58 2.11 0.37
CA VAL A 8 -26.36 2.23 -0.46
C VAL A 8 -26.04 0.82 -0.95
N THR A 9 -26.49 0.52 -2.17
CA THR A 9 -26.06 -0.66 -2.91
C THR A 9 -24.87 -0.28 -3.79
N PRO A 10 -23.68 -0.88 -3.61
CA PRO A 10 -22.89 -1.32 -4.73
C PRO A 10 -23.33 -2.75 -5.13
N PRO A 11 -23.20 -3.18 -6.40
CA PRO A 11 -23.66 -4.51 -6.83
C PRO A 11 -22.93 -5.68 -6.15
N LEU A 12 -21.73 -5.46 -5.59
CA LEU A 12 -20.76 -6.49 -5.21
C LEU A 12 -20.91 -7.08 -3.80
N SER A 13 -21.65 -6.46 -2.87
CA SER A 13 -21.80 -7.03 -1.52
C SER A 13 -22.68 -8.29 -1.51
N ARG A 14 -23.68 -8.34 -2.39
CA ARG A 14 -24.59 -9.47 -2.53
C ARG A 14 -23.92 -10.69 -3.15
N GLU A 15 -22.98 -10.48 -4.08
CA GLU A 15 -22.22 -11.55 -4.74
C GLU A 15 -21.14 -12.13 -3.80
N TYR A 16 -20.55 -11.29 -2.93
CA TYR A 16 -19.61 -11.72 -1.90
C TYR A 16 -20.28 -12.59 -0.81
N ASP A 17 -21.45 -12.17 -0.31
CA ASP A 17 -22.22 -12.95 0.67
C ASP A 17 -22.73 -14.28 0.06
N GLN A 18 -22.96 -14.32 -1.25
CA GLN A 18 -23.25 -15.56 -1.99
C GLN A 18 -22.02 -16.47 -2.15
N CYS A 19 -20.82 -15.93 -2.45
CA CYS A 19 -19.56 -16.72 -2.44
C CYS A 19 -19.31 -17.31 -1.03
N LYS A 20 -19.71 -16.63 0.06
CA LYS A 20 -19.45 -17.07 1.45
C LYS A 20 -20.49 -18.05 2.03
N ALA A 21 -21.77 -17.94 1.67
CA ALA A 21 -22.86 -18.75 2.24
C ALA A 21 -23.01 -20.16 1.63
N GLY A 22 -22.39 -20.45 0.48
CA GLY A 22 -22.53 -21.71 -0.27
C GLY A 22 -21.36 -22.71 -0.15
N LEU A 23 -20.30 -22.40 0.58
CA LEU A 23 -19.06 -23.19 0.62
C LEU A 23 -19.11 -24.29 1.69
N SER A 24 -19.82 -25.38 1.43
CA SER A 24 -19.71 -26.59 2.27
C SER A 24 -19.31 -27.87 1.52
N THR A 25 -19.29 -27.88 0.18
CA THR A 25 -18.83 -29.04 -0.61
C THR A 25 -18.37 -28.64 -2.02
N GLU A 26 -17.40 -29.39 -2.56
CA GLU A 26 -16.77 -29.23 -3.88
C GLU A 26 -17.77 -29.24 -5.05
N GLU A 27 -18.86 -30.00 -4.94
CA GLU A 27 -19.95 -30.03 -5.92
C GLU A 27 -20.76 -28.72 -5.98
N THR A 28 -20.83 -27.99 -4.86
CA THR A 28 -21.57 -26.72 -4.79
C THR A 28 -20.80 -25.59 -5.48
N ILE A 29 -19.47 -25.64 -5.41
CA ILE A 29 -18.56 -24.72 -6.11
C ILE A 29 -18.75 -24.83 -7.64
N ILE A 30 -18.78 -26.05 -8.17
CA ILE A 30 -18.96 -26.31 -9.61
C ILE A 30 -20.34 -25.83 -10.11
N ARG A 31 -21.38 -25.94 -9.28
CA ARG A 31 -22.72 -25.43 -9.61
C ARG A 31 -22.79 -23.90 -9.61
N ILE A 32 -22.17 -23.24 -8.65
CA ILE A 32 -22.12 -21.77 -8.56
C ILE A 32 -21.33 -21.17 -9.73
N LEU A 33 -20.22 -21.81 -10.11
CA LEU A 33 -19.40 -21.43 -11.27
C LEU A 33 -20.15 -21.50 -12.61
N ARG A 34 -21.24 -22.28 -12.69
CA ARG A 34 -22.10 -22.38 -13.89
C ARG A 34 -23.26 -21.37 -13.90
N SER A 35 -23.57 -20.72 -12.78
CA SER A 35 -24.75 -19.84 -12.66
C SER A 35 -24.44 -18.35 -12.52
N ILE A 36 -23.17 -17.96 -12.41
CA ILE A 36 -22.76 -16.55 -12.24
C ILE A 36 -21.96 -16.09 -13.47
N ASN A 37 -22.17 -14.84 -13.88
CA ASN A 37 -21.51 -14.21 -15.01
C ASN A 37 -19.97 -14.27 -14.86
N MET A 38 -19.27 -14.60 -15.96
CA MET A 38 -17.89 -15.12 -16.00
C MET A 38 -16.83 -14.23 -15.33
N THR A 39 -17.12 -12.94 -15.16
CA THR A 39 -16.26 -11.93 -14.53
C THR A 39 -16.05 -12.16 -13.02
N VAL A 40 -17.01 -12.78 -12.32
CA VAL A 40 -16.95 -12.98 -10.86
C VAL A 40 -16.20 -14.26 -10.49
N SER A 41 -16.27 -15.29 -11.36
CA SER A 41 -15.68 -16.61 -11.14
C SER A 41 -14.16 -16.60 -11.10
N ILE A 42 -13.50 -15.78 -11.94
CA ILE A 42 -12.04 -15.67 -11.98
C ILE A 42 -11.52 -14.91 -10.76
N LEU A 43 -12.22 -13.85 -10.33
CA LEU A 43 -11.86 -13.09 -9.13
C LEU A 43 -12.06 -13.91 -7.82
N CYS A 44 -13.15 -14.71 -7.70
CA CYS A 44 -13.31 -15.64 -6.56
C CYS A 44 -12.23 -16.76 -6.60
N LEU A 45 -11.74 -17.20 -7.77
CA LEU A 45 -10.66 -18.19 -7.88
C LEU A 45 -9.30 -17.65 -7.38
N PHE A 46 -8.96 -16.40 -7.74
CA PHE A 46 -7.74 -15.72 -7.27
C PHE A 46 -7.73 -15.45 -5.75
N MET A 47 -8.90 -15.28 -5.13
CA MET A 47 -9.01 -14.99 -3.70
C MET A 47 -9.04 -16.25 -2.80
N VAL A 48 -9.37 -17.43 -3.33
CA VAL A 48 -9.66 -18.64 -2.52
C VAL A 48 -8.49 -19.63 -2.44
N LEU A 49 -7.59 -19.67 -3.43
CA LEU A 49 -6.58 -20.75 -3.54
C LEU A 49 -5.26 -20.52 -2.76
N GLY A 50 -5.31 -19.81 -1.63
CA GLY A 50 -4.15 -19.54 -0.76
C GLY A 50 -3.62 -20.74 0.04
N GLY A 51 -3.61 -21.96 -0.51
CA GLY A 51 -3.13 -23.18 0.15
C GLY A 51 -2.23 -24.05 -0.75
N PRO A 52 -1.37 -24.91 -0.18
CA PRO A 52 -0.46 -25.75 -0.96
C PRO A 52 -1.23 -26.86 -1.67
N LEU A 53 -1.20 -26.87 -3.01
CA LEU A 53 -1.92 -27.83 -3.85
C LEU A 53 -1.00 -28.92 -4.42
N ALA A 54 -1.55 -30.12 -4.56
CA ALA A 54 -0.83 -31.34 -4.91
C ALA A 54 -0.53 -31.45 -6.42
N LEU A 55 0.45 -32.31 -6.78
CA LEU A 55 1.00 -32.46 -8.14
C LEU A 55 -0.02 -32.70 -9.26
N ALA A 56 -1.20 -33.28 -8.97
CA ALA A 56 -2.25 -33.59 -9.95
C ALA A 56 -2.96 -32.35 -10.51
N GLU A 57 -2.80 -31.18 -9.87
CA GLU A 57 -3.47 -29.94 -10.28
C GLU A 57 -2.68 -29.10 -11.28
N ARG A 58 -1.44 -29.47 -11.61
CA ARG A 58 -0.63 -28.74 -12.60
C ARG A 58 -1.25 -28.70 -13.99
N HIS A 59 -2.00 -29.74 -14.38
CA HIS A 59 -2.72 -29.76 -15.66
C HIS A 59 -3.91 -28.79 -15.65
N LYS A 60 -4.69 -28.74 -14.55
CA LYS A 60 -5.77 -27.75 -14.36
C LYS A 60 -5.23 -26.31 -14.34
N LEU A 61 -4.09 -26.08 -13.68
CA LEU A 61 -3.41 -24.77 -13.67
C LEU A 61 -2.99 -24.29 -15.07
N SER A 62 -2.54 -25.21 -15.93
CA SER A 62 -2.20 -24.86 -17.32
C SER A 62 -3.43 -24.50 -18.16
N GLU A 63 -4.59 -25.04 -17.83
CA GLU A 63 -5.87 -24.78 -18.47
C GLU A 63 -6.49 -23.47 -17.93
N GLU A 64 -6.38 -23.19 -16.63
CA GLU A 64 -6.78 -21.94 -16.00
C GLU A 64 -5.92 -20.75 -16.43
N SER A 65 -4.61 -20.94 -16.58
CA SER A 65 -3.71 -19.93 -17.15
C SER A 65 -4.04 -19.60 -18.61
N ARG A 66 -4.47 -20.59 -19.40
CA ARG A 66 -4.98 -20.37 -20.77
C ARG A 66 -6.29 -19.60 -20.75
N ASN A 67 -7.26 -20.01 -19.92
CA ASN A 67 -8.54 -19.30 -19.77
C ASN A 67 -8.36 -17.84 -19.30
N PHE A 68 -7.38 -17.58 -18.43
CA PHE A 68 -6.99 -16.23 -18.01
C PHE A 68 -6.46 -15.40 -19.19
N THR A 69 -5.55 -15.98 -19.96
CA THR A 69 -4.95 -15.33 -21.14
C THR A 69 -6.00 -15.04 -22.21
N ASP A 70 -6.89 -16.01 -22.48
CA ASP A 70 -7.97 -15.90 -23.45
C ASP A 70 -9.04 -14.88 -23.02
N PHE A 71 -9.31 -14.76 -21.72
CA PHE A 71 -10.22 -13.75 -21.19
C PHE A 71 -9.73 -12.33 -21.49
N TYR A 72 -8.46 -12.02 -21.21
CA TYR A 72 -7.93 -10.67 -21.47
C TYR A 72 -7.73 -10.39 -22.96
N HIS A 73 -7.28 -11.38 -23.73
CA HIS A 73 -7.23 -11.25 -25.19
C HIS A 73 -8.61 -11.02 -25.81
N GLY A 74 -9.65 -11.69 -25.30
CA GLY A 74 -11.04 -11.49 -25.71
C GLY A 74 -11.60 -10.10 -25.42
N HIS A 75 -10.98 -9.35 -24.48
CA HIS A 75 -11.33 -7.96 -24.16
C HIS A 75 -10.35 -6.95 -24.77
N GLY A 76 -9.47 -7.38 -25.69
CA GLY A 76 -8.51 -6.50 -26.37
C GLY A 76 -7.34 -6.04 -25.50
N ILE A 77 -7.09 -6.70 -24.37
CA ILE A 77 -6.01 -6.35 -23.43
C ILE A 77 -4.88 -7.37 -23.61
N ALA A 78 -3.80 -6.96 -24.26
CA ALA A 78 -2.60 -7.79 -24.38
C ALA A 78 -1.78 -7.70 -23.08
N LEU A 79 -1.70 -8.80 -22.34
CA LEU A 79 -0.86 -8.87 -21.13
C LEU A 79 0.62 -9.00 -21.52
N PRO A 80 1.53 -8.20 -20.94
CA PRO A 80 2.96 -8.43 -21.06
C PRO A 80 3.32 -9.87 -20.66
N PRO A 81 4.19 -10.59 -21.41
CA PRO A 81 4.55 -11.99 -21.12
C PRO A 81 5.06 -12.21 -19.69
N VAL A 82 5.75 -11.22 -19.13
CA VAL A 82 6.25 -11.23 -17.74
C VAL A 82 5.11 -11.40 -16.72
N LEU A 83 3.91 -10.88 -17.00
CA LEU A 83 2.76 -11.03 -16.11
C LEU A 83 2.25 -12.46 -16.09
N LEU A 84 2.17 -13.09 -17.27
CA LEU A 84 1.74 -14.49 -17.37
C LEU A 84 2.67 -15.39 -16.56
N GLU A 85 3.97 -15.11 -16.60
CA GLU A 85 4.98 -15.83 -15.81
C GLU A 85 4.83 -15.58 -14.30
N ILE A 86 4.59 -14.32 -13.87
CA ILE A 86 4.33 -13.99 -12.46
C ILE A 86 3.06 -14.68 -11.95
N PHE A 87 1.97 -14.65 -12.72
CA PHE A 87 0.72 -15.33 -12.35
C PHE A 87 0.90 -16.85 -12.29
N ALA A 88 1.58 -17.43 -13.28
CA ALA A 88 1.88 -18.86 -13.28
C ALA A 88 2.72 -19.25 -12.05
N MET A 89 3.73 -18.46 -11.67
CA MET A 89 4.51 -18.69 -10.45
C MET A 89 3.69 -18.50 -9.17
N HIS A 90 2.81 -17.50 -9.11
CA HIS A 90 1.93 -17.29 -7.96
C HIS A 90 1.08 -18.52 -7.68
N LEU A 91 0.53 -19.12 -8.73
CA LEU A 91 -0.32 -20.31 -8.64
C LEU A 91 0.48 -21.60 -8.41
N SER A 92 1.62 -21.76 -9.08
CA SER A 92 2.37 -23.03 -9.06
C SER A 92 3.45 -23.12 -7.98
N SER A 93 4.03 -21.99 -7.56
CA SER A 93 5.10 -21.93 -6.55
C SER A 93 5.16 -20.56 -5.85
N PRO A 94 4.17 -20.25 -4.98
CA PRO A 94 4.12 -18.96 -4.29
C PRO A 94 5.36 -18.71 -3.41
N VAL A 95 5.94 -19.76 -2.83
CA VAL A 95 7.20 -19.68 -2.06
C VAL A 95 8.36 -19.19 -2.91
N SER A 96 8.51 -19.73 -4.13
CA SER A 96 9.54 -19.26 -5.06
C SER A 96 9.31 -17.81 -5.45
N LEU A 97 8.06 -17.43 -5.71
CA LEU A 97 7.70 -16.07 -6.06
C LEU A 97 8.07 -15.07 -4.96
N SER A 98 7.70 -15.37 -3.71
CA SER A 98 8.02 -14.53 -2.56
C SER A 98 9.50 -14.43 -2.29
N ARG A 99 10.26 -15.52 -2.45
CA ARG A 99 11.72 -15.45 -2.35
C ARG A 99 12.31 -14.52 -3.41
N LEU A 100 11.83 -14.62 -4.65
CA LEU A 100 12.27 -13.77 -5.76
C LEU A 100 11.99 -12.30 -5.46
N ILE A 101 10.81 -12.00 -4.89
CA ILE A 101 10.45 -10.67 -4.40
C ILE A 101 11.47 -10.19 -3.36
N GLN A 102 11.68 -10.97 -2.30
CA GLN A 102 12.50 -10.57 -1.15
C GLN A 102 13.98 -10.39 -1.49
N THR A 103 14.48 -11.11 -2.49
CA THR A 103 15.87 -10.99 -2.96
C THR A 103 16.05 -9.92 -4.03
N SER A 104 14.98 -9.28 -4.50
CA SER A 104 15.05 -8.21 -5.49
C SER A 104 15.79 -6.99 -4.92
N PRO A 105 16.63 -6.29 -5.70
CA PRO A 105 17.24 -5.02 -5.27
C PRO A 105 16.21 -3.94 -4.93
N LEU A 106 14.97 -4.12 -5.38
CA LEU A 106 13.87 -3.21 -5.12
C LEU A 106 13.05 -3.55 -3.87
N ALA A 107 13.34 -4.67 -3.21
CA ALA A 107 12.69 -5.00 -1.96
C ALA A 107 13.08 -3.96 -0.91
N ALA A 108 12.12 -3.13 -0.50
CA ALA A 108 12.24 -2.13 0.54
C ALA A 108 12.09 -2.80 1.92
N ILE A 109 12.93 -3.81 2.18
CA ILE A 109 12.96 -4.56 3.43
C ILE A 109 13.64 -3.71 4.49
N VAL A 110 12.91 -3.46 5.56
CA VAL A 110 13.47 -2.75 6.70
C VAL A 110 14.48 -3.66 7.40
N ARG A 111 15.73 -3.21 7.45
CA ARG A 111 16.80 -3.96 8.12
C ARG A 111 16.79 -3.63 9.60
N GLY A 112 16.86 -4.67 10.44
CA GLY A 112 17.05 -4.49 11.86
C GLY A 112 18.38 -3.80 12.20
N PHE A 113 18.43 -3.14 13.34
CA PHE A 113 19.64 -2.52 13.87
C PHE A 113 20.55 -3.60 14.47
N HIS A 114 21.83 -3.59 14.07
CA HIS A 114 22.86 -4.42 14.68
C HIS A 114 23.32 -3.76 15.99
N ASN A 115 23.30 -4.50 17.10
CA ASN A 115 23.64 -4.01 18.44
C ASN A 115 22.94 -2.68 18.77
N PRO A 116 21.59 -2.64 18.86
CA PRO A 116 20.91 -1.41 19.24
C PRO A 116 21.47 -0.96 20.59
N LEU A 117 21.97 0.29 20.64
CA LEU A 117 22.57 0.84 21.85
C LEU A 117 21.67 0.57 23.06
N PRO A 118 22.24 0.23 24.23
CA PRO A 118 21.44 0.16 25.46
C PRO A 118 20.69 1.48 25.58
N SER A 119 19.37 1.37 25.81
CA SER A 119 18.41 2.47 25.85
C SER A 119 19.08 3.76 26.31
N ILE A 120 19.27 4.72 25.39
CA ILE A 120 19.78 6.04 25.76
C ILE A 120 18.90 6.53 26.91
N PRO A 121 19.46 6.76 28.13
CA PRO A 121 18.68 7.17 29.27
C PRO A 121 17.83 8.36 28.85
N ARG A 122 16.50 8.28 29.06
CA ARG A 122 15.62 9.43 28.82
C ARG A 122 16.24 10.60 29.57
N ILE A 123 16.69 11.63 28.86
CA ILE A 123 17.02 12.90 29.51
C ILE A 123 15.69 13.37 30.08
N PHE A 124 15.54 13.29 31.40
CA PHE A 124 14.32 13.62 32.14
C PHE A 124 14.05 15.14 32.08
N GLY A 125 13.68 15.63 30.89
CA GLY A 125 12.68 16.70 30.76
C GLY A 125 11.32 16.01 30.67
N ALA A 126 10.31 16.55 31.34
CA ALA A 126 8.99 15.94 31.53
C ALA A 126 8.17 15.77 30.23
N LYS A 127 8.62 14.93 29.29
CA LYS A 127 7.78 14.44 28.18
C LYS A 127 6.82 13.39 28.71
N GLN A 128 5.53 13.71 28.65
CA GLN A 128 4.38 12.91 29.00
C GLN A 128 4.32 11.65 28.11
N ILE A 129 4.05 10.51 28.74
CA ILE A 129 3.91 9.22 28.09
C ILE A 129 2.67 9.26 27.18
N SER A 130 2.80 8.84 25.91
CA SER A 130 1.64 8.70 25.03
C SER A 130 0.70 7.62 25.58
N THR A 131 -0.60 7.84 25.49
CA THR A 131 -1.61 6.82 25.84
C THR A 131 -2.11 6.04 24.64
N LEU A 132 -1.74 6.45 23.42
CA LEU A 132 -2.19 5.83 22.18
C LEU A 132 -1.19 4.78 21.68
N PRO A 133 -1.66 3.62 21.17
CA PRO A 133 -0.80 2.61 20.55
C PRO A 133 -0.05 3.10 19.30
N LEU A 134 0.95 2.32 18.87
CA LEU A 134 1.66 2.49 17.60
C LEU A 134 1.31 1.38 16.62
N VAL A 135 0.88 1.76 15.43
CA VAL A 135 0.58 0.85 14.31
C VAL A 135 1.62 1.01 13.22
N PHE A 136 2.13 -0.09 12.69
CA PHE A 136 3.14 -0.12 11.63
C PHE A 136 2.60 -0.73 10.35
N ALA A 137 3.05 -0.20 9.20
CA ALA A 137 2.84 -0.78 7.87
C ALA A 137 4.17 -0.88 7.13
N HIS A 138 4.47 -2.08 6.61
CA HIS A 138 5.75 -2.37 5.95
C HIS A 138 5.78 -1.92 4.48
N GLY A 139 6.98 -1.92 3.89
CA GLY A 139 7.23 -1.53 2.51
C GLY A 139 7.11 -2.67 1.49
N MET A 140 7.43 -2.35 0.24
CA MET A 140 7.43 -3.27 -0.89
C MET A 140 8.41 -4.43 -0.64
N GLY A 141 7.96 -5.68 -0.71
CA GLY A 141 8.84 -6.85 -0.56
C GLY A 141 9.21 -7.20 0.88
N ASP A 142 8.73 -6.44 1.86
CA ASP A 142 8.85 -6.73 3.28
C ASP A 142 7.62 -7.50 3.80
N SER A 143 7.56 -7.71 5.11
CA SER A 143 6.41 -8.29 5.81
C SER A 143 6.45 -7.92 7.29
N CYS A 144 5.29 -7.79 7.93
CA CYS A 144 5.22 -7.67 9.39
C CYS A 144 5.82 -8.86 10.14
N PHE A 145 5.92 -10.03 9.49
CA PHE A 145 6.53 -11.23 10.05
C PHE A 145 8.06 -11.24 9.95
N ASN A 146 8.66 -10.27 9.24
CA ASN A 146 10.12 -10.19 9.12
C ASN A 146 10.77 -9.67 10.43
N PRO A 147 11.99 -10.14 10.76
CA PRO A 147 12.69 -9.74 11.98
C PRO A 147 12.94 -8.23 12.09
N GLY A 148 13.21 -7.55 10.98
CA GLY A 148 13.45 -6.10 10.97
C GLY A 148 12.22 -5.30 11.39
N MET A 149 11.07 -5.59 10.78
CA MET A 149 9.79 -4.98 11.15
C MET A 149 9.43 -5.29 12.61
N SER A 150 9.57 -6.56 13.03
CA SER A 150 9.33 -6.96 14.42
C SER A 150 10.21 -6.18 15.40
N GLN A 151 11.52 -6.07 15.12
CA GLN A 151 12.46 -5.36 15.99
C GLN A 151 12.13 -3.86 16.08
N ILE A 152 11.80 -3.20 14.97
CA ILE A 152 11.48 -1.77 14.97
C ILE A 152 10.17 -1.47 15.69
N THR A 153 9.13 -2.29 15.47
CA THR A 153 7.88 -2.18 16.21
C THR A 153 8.13 -2.29 17.71
N ASP A 154 8.93 -3.27 18.14
CA ASP A 154 9.29 -3.46 19.54
C ASP A 154 10.07 -2.28 20.11
N LEU A 155 11.10 -1.79 19.41
CA LEU A 155 11.95 -0.70 19.88
C LEU A 155 11.16 0.60 20.04
N ALA A 156 10.34 0.94 19.04
CA ALA A 156 9.51 2.14 19.07
C ALA A 156 8.42 2.05 20.16
N ALA A 157 7.75 0.90 20.29
CA ALA A 157 6.72 0.66 21.31
C ALA A 157 7.30 0.72 22.73
N LYS A 158 8.46 0.09 22.96
CA LYS A 158 9.19 0.16 24.23
C LYS A 158 9.66 1.58 24.53
N ARG A 159 10.16 2.32 23.53
CA ARG A 159 10.57 3.72 23.70
C ARG A 159 9.39 4.60 24.10
N ALA A 160 8.24 4.41 23.46
CA ALA A 160 7.01 5.14 23.75
C ALA A 160 6.30 4.69 25.03
N GLY A 161 6.51 3.44 25.47
CA GLY A 161 5.83 2.85 26.62
C GLY A 161 4.37 2.45 26.32
N VAL A 162 4.05 2.08 25.07
CA VAL A 162 2.69 1.79 24.60
C VAL A 162 2.61 0.45 23.88
N TYR A 163 1.39 -0.01 23.60
CA TYR A 163 1.17 -1.15 22.70
C TYR A 163 1.66 -0.81 21.29
N GLY A 164 2.44 -1.70 20.67
CA GLY A 164 2.88 -1.58 19.28
C GLY A 164 2.50 -2.82 18.48
N VAL A 165 2.07 -2.63 17.23
CA VAL A 165 1.71 -3.73 16.34
C VAL A 165 1.99 -3.37 14.89
N CYS A 166 2.59 -4.29 14.14
CA CYS A 166 2.62 -4.23 12.67
C CYS A 166 1.39 -4.97 12.14
N ILE A 167 0.60 -4.31 11.28
CA ILE A 167 -0.64 -4.89 10.75
C ILE A 167 -0.36 -5.46 9.36
N PRO A 168 -0.30 -6.81 9.21
CA PRO A 168 -0.06 -7.43 7.91
C PRO A 168 -1.31 -7.40 7.03
N THR A 169 -1.15 -7.33 5.71
CA THR A 169 -2.24 -7.55 4.76
C THR A 169 -2.35 -9.01 4.32
N GLY A 170 -1.43 -9.88 4.75
CA GLY A 170 -1.54 -11.35 4.68
C GLY A 170 -1.66 -12.03 6.04
N ASP A 171 -1.87 -13.34 6.05
CA ASP A 171 -1.99 -14.15 7.29
C ASP A 171 -0.66 -14.79 7.72
N ASN A 172 0.35 -14.73 6.85
CA ASN A 172 1.70 -15.23 7.08
C ASN A 172 2.69 -14.42 6.23
N GLN A 173 3.99 -14.58 6.49
CA GLN A 173 5.06 -13.85 5.80
C GLN A 173 4.96 -13.93 4.28
N LEU A 174 4.60 -15.11 3.75
CA LEU A 174 4.48 -15.37 2.33
C LEU A 174 3.39 -14.52 1.68
N SER A 175 2.15 -14.65 2.17
CA SER A 175 0.99 -13.93 1.66
C SER A 175 1.12 -12.41 1.88
N ASP A 176 1.68 -11.98 3.00
CA ASP A 176 1.89 -10.58 3.34
C ASP A 176 2.88 -9.90 2.38
N THR A 177 4.01 -10.56 2.08
CA THR A 177 4.96 -10.09 1.07
C THR A 177 4.34 -10.03 -0.33
N VAL A 178 3.61 -11.06 -0.75
CA VAL A 178 3.03 -11.13 -2.10
C VAL A 178 1.91 -10.10 -2.29
N ASN A 179 1.10 -9.87 -1.26
CA ASN A 179 0.03 -8.86 -1.26
C ASN A 179 0.56 -7.43 -1.47
N GLY A 180 1.81 -7.17 -1.07
CA GLY A 180 2.50 -5.92 -1.39
C GLY A 180 2.74 -5.68 -2.89
N PHE A 181 2.51 -6.67 -3.76
CA PHE A 181 2.67 -6.56 -5.22
C PHE A 181 1.39 -6.90 -5.98
N LEU A 182 0.81 -8.07 -5.69
CA LEU A 182 -0.26 -8.68 -6.48
C LEU A 182 -1.66 -8.44 -5.91
N MET A 183 -1.77 -7.54 -4.93
CA MET A 183 -3.04 -7.05 -4.43
C MET A 183 -3.05 -5.52 -4.54
N ASN A 184 -4.10 -4.96 -5.12
CA ASN A 184 -4.19 -3.52 -5.33
C ASN A 184 -4.21 -2.74 -3.99
N MET A 185 -3.92 -1.44 -4.07
CA MET A 185 -3.86 -0.53 -2.92
C MET A 185 -5.15 -0.52 -2.11
N ASP A 186 -6.30 -0.44 -2.78
CA ASP A 186 -7.60 -0.37 -2.12
C ASP A 186 -7.89 -1.61 -1.29
N ARG A 187 -7.60 -2.80 -1.83
CA ARG A 187 -7.80 -4.05 -1.12
C ARG A 187 -6.82 -4.23 0.05
N ASN A 188 -5.57 -3.79 -0.10
CA ASN A 188 -4.63 -3.73 1.01
C ASN A 188 -5.14 -2.84 2.14
N VAL A 189 -5.69 -1.67 1.81
CA VAL A 189 -6.29 -0.74 2.78
C VAL A 189 -7.52 -1.35 3.46
N GLU A 190 -8.38 -2.07 2.74
CA GLU A 190 -9.54 -2.77 3.31
C GLU A 190 -9.12 -3.82 4.34
N VAL A 191 -8.14 -4.67 4.01
CA VAL A 191 -7.64 -5.70 4.93
C VAL A 191 -7.00 -5.06 6.16
N PHE A 192 -6.17 -4.03 5.94
CA PHE A 192 -5.56 -3.26 7.01
C PHE A 192 -6.62 -2.63 7.93
N ALA A 193 -7.64 -1.99 7.37
CA ALA A 193 -8.73 -1.38 8.14
C ALA A 193 -9.53 -2.40 8.95
N ALA A 194 -9.81 -3.58 8.38
CA ALA A 194 -10.50 -4.66 9.06
C ALA A 194 -9.70 -5.17 10.27
N LYS A 195 -8.39 -5.37 10.10
CA LYS A 195 -7.49 -5.80 11.19
C LYS A 195 -7.34 -4.73 12.26
N VAL A 196 -7.24 -3.45 11.87
CA VAL A 196 -7.22 -2.33 12.82
C VAL A 196 -8.49 -2.28 13.67
N ARG A 197 -9.68 -2.42 13.05
CA ARG A 197 -10.96 -2.45 13.77
C ARG A 197 -11.15 -3.71 14.62
N GLY A 198 -10.53 -4.82 14.22
CA GLY A 198 -10.55 -6.08 14.96
C GLY A 198 -9.68 -6.07 16.21
N ASP A 199 -8.74 -5.14 16.35
CA ASP A 199 -7.87 -5.03 17.53
C ASP A 199 -8.51 -4.14 18.60
N PRO A 200 -8.97 -4.68 19.74
CA PRO A 200 -9.64 -3.91 20.78
C PRO A 200 -8.74 -2.87 21.45
N LYS A 201 -7.40 -2.98 21.32
CA LYS A 201 -6.44 -2.01 21.86
C LYS A 201 -6.39 -0.73 21.02
N LEU A 202 -6.81 -0.79 19.75
CA LEU A 202 -6.77 0.34 18.82
C LEU A 202 -8.07 1.15 18.79
N LYS A 203 -9.13 0.69 19.48
CA LYS A 203 -10.49 1.25 19.42
C LYS A 203 -10.61 2.76 19.72
N ASN A 204 -9.67 3.30 20.51
CA ASN A 204 -9.67 4.71 20.94
C ASN A 204 -8.76 5.59 20.08
N GLY A 205 -8.26 5.06 18.94
CA GLY A 205 -7.29 5.71 18.09
C GLY A 205 -5.86 5.25 18.36
N PHE A 206 -4.95 5.63 17.46
CA PHE A 206 -3.55 5.20 17.47
C PHE A 206 -2.65 6.19 16.72
N HIS A 207 -1.34 6.06 16.90
CA HIS A 207 -0.33 6.66 16.04
C HIS A 207 0.11 5.64 14.99
N ALA A 208 0.53 6.11 13.81
CA ALA A 208 0.90 5.23 12.71
C ALA A 208 2.30 5.54 12.20
N VAL A 209 3.06 4.51 11.82
CA VAL A 209 4.37 4.63 11.16
C VAL A 209 4.38 3.75 9.92
N GLY A 210 4.59 4.35 8.76
CA GLY A 210 4.70 3.62 7.50
C GLY A 210 6.11 3.69 6.94
N PHE A 211 6.53 2.62 6.28
CA PHE A 211 7.80 2.55 5.57
C PHE A 211 7.56 2.35 4.08
N SER A 212 8.20 3.15 3.22
CA SER A 212 8.09 3.01 1.76
C SER A 212 6.63 3.02 1.30
N GLN A 213 6.17 2.01 0.54
CA GLN A 213 4.77 1.91 0.11
C GLN A 213 3.76 1.71 1.27
N GLY A 214 4.20 1.30 2.46
CA GLY A 214 3.35 1.21 3.65
C GLY A 214 2.72 2.56 4.02
N ASN A 215 3.34 3.65 3.57
CA ASN A 215 2.78 4.99 3.66
C ASN A 215 1.49 5.14 2.87
N SER A 216 1.39 4.50 1.69
CA SER A 216 0.15 4.45 0.90
C SER A 216 -0.95 3.68 1.63
N ILE A 217 -0.62 2.60 2.34
CA ILE A 217 -1.61 1.83 3.12
C ILE A 217 -2.20 2.71 4.24
N ILE A 218 -1.33 3.36 5.03
CA ILE A 218 -1.78 4.23 6.13
C ILE A 218 -2.52 5.46 5.60
N ARG A 219 -2.02 6.09 4.53
CA ARG A 219 -2.70 7.23 3.89
C ARG A 219 -4.09 6.82 3.40
N GLY A 220 -4.21 5.67 2.73
CA GLY A 220 -5.48 5.14 2.26
C GLY A 220 -6.44 4.87 3.41
N TYR A 221 -5.95 4.30 4.53
CA TYR A 221 -6.74 4.09 5.73
C TYR A 221 -7.27 5.42 6.30
N ILE A 222 -6.40 6.43 6.40
CA ILE A 222 -6.77 7.78 6.82
C ILE A 222 -7.83 8.33 5.89
N GLN A 223 -7.62 8.36 4.58
CA GLN A 223 -8.59 9.03 3.70
C GLN A 223 -9.95 8.31 3.65
N LYS A 224 -9.96 6.97 3.65
CA LYS A 224 -11.19 6.17 3.44
C LYS A 224 -11.96 5.83 4.70
N TYR A 225 -11.27 5.64 5.83
CA TYR A 225 -11.87 5.08 7.03
C TYR A 225 -11.67 5.96 8.26
N ASN A 226 -10.42 6.24 8.63
CA ASN A 226 -10.00 6.96 9.85
C ASN A 226 -10.85 6.69 11.10
N ASP A 227 -11.27 5.45 11.29
CA ASP A 227 -12.10 5.00 12.39
C ASP A 227 -11.74 3.56 12.76
N PRO A 228 -10.99 3.34 13.86
CA PRO A 228 -10.53 4.34 14.85
C PRO A 228 -9.57 5.41 14.29
N PRO A 229 -9.50 6.62 14.87
CA PRO A 229 -8.76 7.74 14.31
C PRO A 229 -7.24 7.61 14.47
N VAL A 230 -6.50 7.97 13.43
CA VAL A 230 -5.06 8.19 13.46
C VAL A 230 -4.76 9.57 14.05
N ASN A 231 -4.00 9.62 15.14
CA ASN A 231 -3.61 10.89 15.77
C ASN A 231 -2.36 11.49 15.11
N THR A 232 -1.25 10.76 15.06
CA THR A 232 -0.01 11.19 14.40
C THR A 232 0.41 10.11 13.43
N VAL A 233 0.81 10.51 12.22
CA VAL A 233 1.39 9.61 11.23
C VAL A 233 2.83 10.02 10.93
N ILE A 234 3.73 9.05 10.92
CA ILE A 234 5.12 9.19 10.50
C ILE A 234 5.30 8.40 9.20
N HIS A 235 5.47 9.11 8.10
CA HIS A 235 5.72 8.53 6.79
C HIS A 235 7.23 8.51 6.52
N VAL A 236 7.82 7.33 6.55
CA VAL A 236 9.26 7.14 6.36
C VAL A 236 9.56 6.74 4.92
N HIS A 237 10.24 7.62 4.18
CA HIS A 237 10.74 7.42 2.82
C HIS A 237 9.65 6.92 1.86
N GLY A 238 8.54 7.66 1.75
CA GLY A 238 7.27 7.16 1.20
C GLY A 238 6.93 7.51 -0.22
N THR A 239 6.23 6.60 -0.91
CA THR A 239 5.64 6.81 -2.24
C THR A 239 4.24 7.46 -2.17
N ILE A 240 4.02 8.37 -1.22
CA ILE A 240 2.69 8.91 -0.85
C ILE A 240 1.96 9.61 -2.00
N VAL A 241 2.69 10.23 -2.92
CA VAL A 241 2.17 10.89 -4.13
C VAL A 241 2.58 10.16 -5.41
N GLY A 242 2.99 8.91 -5.25
CA GLY A 242 3.40 8.05 -6.33
C GLY A 242 4.85 8.20 -6.76
N VAL A 243 5.22 7.40 -7.76
CA VAL A 243 6.54 7.43 -8.41
C VAL A 243 6.36 7.49 -9.92
N ALA A 244 7.24 8.21 -10.59
CA ALA A 244 7.29 8.32 -12.04
C ALA A 244 8.29 7.31 -12.67
N GLY A 245 8.98 6.53 -11.85
CA GLY A 245 9.92 5.52 -12.30
C GLY A 245 10.38 4.64 -11.15
N PHE A 246 11.01 3.52 -11.49
CA PHE A 246 11.64 2.59 -10.55
C PHE A 246 13.14 2.57 -10.88
N PRO A 247 13.95 3.49 -10.31
CA PRO A 247 15.37 3.56 -10.61
C PRO A 247 16.09 2.29 -10.14
N GLN A 248 17.27 2.01 -10.70
CA GLN A 248 18.08 0.82 -10.40
C GLN A 248 17.43 -0.53 -10.79
N CYS A 249 16.59 -0.49 -11.82
CA CYS A 249 15.84 -1.65 -12.23
C CYS A 249 16.01 -1.90 -13.73
N ASN A 250 17.08 -2.62 -14.10
CA ASN A 250 17.28 -3.03 -15.48
C ASN A 250 16.34 -4.21 -15.78
N PRO A 251 15.48 -4.14 -16.83
CA PRO A 251 14.59 -5.24 -17.21
C PRO A 251 15.28 -6.60 -17.39
N ASP A 252 16.58 -6.61 -17.69
CA ASP A 252 17.38 -7.82 -17.88
C ASP A 252 17.85 -8.46 -16.56
N ASP A 253 17.78 -7.75 -15.43
CA ASP A 253 18.31 -8.23 -14.15
C ASP A 253 17.45 -9.37 -13.56
N ASN A 254 16.13 -9.19 -13.56
CA ASN A 254 15.18 -10.16 -13.01
C ASN A 254 13.74 -9.89 -13.49
N ILE A 255 12.87 -10.88 -13.26
CA ILE A 255 11.45 -10.83 -13.67
C ILE A 255 10.68 -9.65 -13.06
N TRP A 256 11.01 -9.21 -11.84
CA TRP A 256 10.34 -8.06 -11.22
C TRP A 256 10.75 -6.76 -11.88
N CYS A 257 12.00 -6.64 -12.29
CA CYS A 257 12.42 -5.47 -13.03
C CYS A 257 11.82 -5.38 -14.42
N LYS A 258 11.71 -6.52 -15.10
CA LYS A 258 10.94 -6.62 -16.33
C LYS A 258 9.46 -6.25 -16.12
N PHE A 259 8.87 -6.64 -14.99
CA PHE A 259 7.50 -6.28 -14.63
C PHE A 259 7.34 -4.77 -14.37
N LEU A 260 8.18 -4.17 -13.53
CA LEU A 260 8.07 -2.75 -13.22
C LEU A 260 8.38 -1.85 -14.42
N ALA A 261 9.28 -2.29 -15.30
CA ALA A 261 9.47 -1.66 -16.60
C ALA A 261 8.21 -1.71 -17.47
N SER A 262 7.45 -2.83 -17.45
CA SER A 262 6.17 -2.89 -18.14
C SER A 262 5.12 -1.93 -17.56
N LEU A 263 5.17 -1.68 -16.24
CA LEU A 263 4.36 -0.64 -15.57
C LEU A 263 4.83 0.78 -15.88
N SER A 264 6.01 0.96 -16.47
CA SER A 264 6.48 2.28 -16.90
C SER A 264 5.99 2.65 -18.31
N GLY A 265 5.23 1.76 -18.97
CA GLY A 265 4.68 1.94 -20.31
C GLY A 265 3.17 2.22 -20.36
N ASP A 266 2.51 1.86 -21.47
CA ASP A 266 1.06 2.05 -21.66
C ASP A 266 0.20 1.06 -20.86
N PHE A 267 0.79 -0.03 -20.38
CA PHE A 267 0.08 -1.06 -19.64
C PHE A 267 -0.39 -0.59 -18.25
N VAL A 268 0.22 0.42 -17.65
CA VAL A 268 -0.07 0.78 -16.25
C VAL A 268 -1.45 1.40 -16.03
N TYR A 269 -1.97 2.11 -17.03
CA TYR A 269 -3.26 2.79 -16.94
C TYR A 269 -4.34 2.05 -17.70
N ASN A 270 -4.60 0.82 -17.26
CA ASN A 270 -5.80 0.08 -17.63
C ASN A 270 -6.40 -0.60 -16.39
N MET A 271 -7.63 -1.08 -16.53
CA MET A 271 -8.38 -1.70 -15.43
C MET A 271 -7.66 -2.91 -14.84
N VAL A 272 -7.00 -3.72 -15.65
CA VAL A 272 -6.32 -4.95 -15.18
C VAL A 272 -5.14 -4.59 -14.31
N ALA A 273 -4.28 -3.70 -14.79
CA ALA A 273 -3.11 -3.27 -14.04
C ALA A 273 -3.51 -2.62 -12.72
N GLN A 274 -4.51 -1.72 -12.76
CA GLN A 274 -4.99 -0.99 -11.58
C GLN A 274 -5.77 -1.89 -10.59
N GLN A 275 -6.37 -2.99 -11.03
CA GLN A 275 -7.07 -3.91 -10.11
C GLN A 275 -6.17 -5.01 -9.55
N THR A 276 -5.00 -5.24 -10.16
CA THR A 276 -4.10 -6.32 -9.76
C THR A 276 -2.89 -5.81 -8.99
N PHE A 277 -2.20 -4.80 -9.50
CA PHE A 277 -0.86 -4.47 -9.04
C PHE A 277 -0.84 -3.26 -8.13
N PHE A 278 -0.24 -3.42 -6.94
CA PHE A 278 -0.08 -2.33 -6.00
C PHE A 278 0.74 -1.19 -6.62
N GLN A 279 1.85 -1.52 -7.30
CA GLN A 279 2.77 -0.52 -7.87
C GLN A 279 2.11 0.26 -9.02
N ALA A 280 1.20 -0.35 -9.76
CA ALA A 280 0.46 0.35 -10.82
C ALA A 280 -0.44 1.44 -10.22
N ASN A 281 -1.00 1.21 -9.02
CA ASN A 281 -1.92 2.15 -8.38
C ASN A 281 -1.27 3.46 -7.97
N TYR A 282 0.00 3.45 -7.60
CA TYR A 282 0.74 4.66 -7.27
C TYR A 282 1.72 5.10 -8.36
N PHE A 283 1.77 4.43 -9.51
CA PHE A 283 2.57 4.91 -10.62
C PHE A 283 1.97 6.21 -11.17
N ARG A 284 2.82 7.21 -11.34
CA ARG A 284 2.46 8.58 -11.74
C ARG A 284 3.43 9.09 -12.80
N ASP A 285 3.21 8.66 -14.03
CA ASP A 285 3.91 9.19 -15.21
C ASP A 285 3.48 10.64 -15.53
N PRO A 286 4.38 11.64 -15.41
CA PRO A 286 4.08 13.04 -15.72
C PRO A 286 3.60 13.26 -17.15
N LYS A 287 3.98 12.41 -18.11
CA LYS A 287 3.55 12.50 -19.51
C LYS A 287 2.08 12.14 -19.71
N LYS A 288 1.47 11.45 -18.73
CA LYS A 288 0.11 10.89 -18.83
C LYS A 288 -0.83 11.41 -17.75
N VAL A 289 -0.37 12.34 -16.90
CA VAL A 289 -1.17 12.96 -15.83
C VAL A 289 -2.49 13.53 -16.39
N ASP A 290 -2.45 14.20 -17.55
CA ASP A 290 -3.63 14.83 -18.16
C ASP A 290 -4.42 13.92 -19.10
N THR A 291 -4.04 12.64 -19.24
CA THR A 291 -4.74 11.65 -20.06
C THR A 291 -5.15 10.43 -19.22
N ASP A 292 -4.36 9.37 -19.25
CA ASP A 292 -4.74 8.06 -18.74
C ASP A 292 -4.66 7.97 -17.22
N TYR A 293 -3.72 8.69 -16.60
CA TYR A 293 -3.56 8.70 -15.13
C TYR A 293 -4.85 9.16 -14.45
N LYS A 294 -5.36 10.35 -14.80
CA LYS A 294 -6.60 10.88 -14.19
C LYS A 294 -7.80 9.95 -14.43
N LYS A 295 -7.83 9.23 -15.55
CA LYS A 295 -8.93 8.33 -15.92
C LYS A 295 -8.90 6.99 -15.17
N TYR A 296 -7.74 6.39 -14.98
CA TYR A 296 -7.61 5.01 -14.51
C TYR A 296 -6.92 4.86 -13.15
N SER A 297 -6.06 5.79 -12.74
CA SER A 297 -5.20 5.63 -11.57
C SER A 297 -5.98 5.67 -10.26
N GLN A 298 -5.71 4.69 -9.39
CA GLN A 298 -6.21 4.70 -8.02
C GLN A 298 -5.67 5.89 -7.21
N LEU A 299 -4.41 6.29 -7.41
CA LEU A 299 -3.83 7.46 -6.75
C LEU A 299 -4.51 8.75 -7.22
N ALA A 300 -4.90 8.86 -8.50
CA ALA A 300 -5.68 10.00 -8.99
C ALA A 300 -7.01 10.15 -8.25
N VAL A 301 -7.68 9.03 -7.97
CA VAL A 301 -8.90 9.01 -7.15
C VAL A 301 -8.61 9.48 -5.73
N TRP A 302 -7.55 8.99 -5.09
CA TRP A 302 -7.17 9.37 -3.72
C TRP A 302 -6.73 10.84 -3.60
N ASN A 303 -6.20 11.42 -4.67
CA ASN A 303 -5.84 12.83 -4.75
C ASN A 303 -7.00 13.74 -5.18
N ASN A 304 -8.20 13.21 -5.43
CA ASN A 304 -9.32 13.95 -6.03
C ASN A 304 -8.94 14.64 -7.37
N GLU A 305 -8.02 14.05 -8.14
CA GLU A 305 -7.57 14.53 -9.46
C GLU A 305 -8.39 13.92 -10.62
N GLY A 306 -9.04 12.78 -10.38
CA GLY A 306 -9.79 12.04 -11.39
C GLY A 306 -11.13 12.68 -11.80
N PRO A 307 -11.81 12.12 -12.82
CA PRO A 307 -13.04 12.69 -13.37
C PRO A 307 -14.26 12.58 -12.44
N GLY A 308 -14.16 11.81 -11.36
CA GLY A 308 -15.25 11.56 -10.40
C GLY A 308 -15.62 12.73 -9.50
N GLY A 309 -14.94 13.89 -9.64
CA GLY A 309 -15.15 15.06 -8.78
C GLY A 309 -14.48 14.94 -7.41
N VAL A 310 -14.70 15.92 -6.55
CA VAL A 310 -14.09 16.00 -5.22
C VAL A 310 -14.88 15.16 -4.22
N ASN A 311 -14.28 14.12 -3.68
CA ASN A 311 -14.80 13.39 -2.53
C ASN A 311 -14.39 14.10 -1.23
N GLN A 312 -15.35 14.78 -0.59
CA GLN A 312 -15.13 15.55 0.64
C GLN A 312 -14.72 14.67 1.83
N THR A 313 -15.19 13.42 1.90
CA THR A 313 -14.84 12.50 3.00
C THR A 313 -13.33 12.27 3.08
N LEU A 314 -12.61 12.25 1.93
CA LEU A 314 -11.15 12.13 1.94
C LEU A 314 -10.50 13.32 2.64
N ALA A 315 -11.01 14.53 2.41
CA ALA A 315 -10.50 15.76 3.03
C ALA A 315 -10.86 15.85 4.52
N GLU A 316 -12.10 15.52 4.87
CA GLU A 316 -12.58 15.49 6.26
C GLU A 316 -11.76 14.52 7.10
N ASN A 317 -11.53 13.31 6.59
CA ASN A 317 -10.75 12.32 7.32
C ASN A 317 -9.27 12.68 7.38
N PHE A 318 -8.68 13.22 6.30
CA PHE A 318 -7.31 13.70 6.30
C PHE A 318 -7.12 14.81 7.37
N GLY A 319 -8.08 15.74 7.47
CA GLY A 319 -8.05 16.83 8.43
C GLY A 319 -8.12 16.41 9.91
N LYS A 320 -8.60 15.20 10.23
CA LYS A 320 -8.68 14.66 11.60
C LYS A 320 -7.31 14.31 12.21
N VAL A 321 -6.31 14.05 11.37
CA VAL A 321 -4.95 13.76 11.84
C VAL A 321 -4.35 15.02 12.48
N ASP A 322 -3.68 14.87 13.62
CA ASP A 322 -3.05 15.97 14.37
C ASP A 322 -1.71 16.36 13.76
N LYS A 323 -0.89 15.37 13.39
CA LYS A 323 0.45 15.57 12.83
C LYS A 323 0.76 14.59 11.70
N PHE A 324 1.29 15.12 10.61
CA PHE A 324 1.90 14.39 9.51
C PHE A 324 3.39 14.65 9.51
N VAL A 325 4.19 13.65 9.89
CA VAL A 325 5.64 13.71 9.87
C VAL A 325 6.12 13.04 8.58
N MET A 326 6.77 13.81 7.73
CA MET A 326 7.22 13.41 6.41
C MET A 326 8.73 13.26 6.45
N VAL A 327 9.25 12.04 6.45
CA VAL A 327 10.69 11.78 6.51
C VAL A 327 11.21 11.49 5.11
N LYS A 328 12.15 12.31 4.62
CA LYS A 328 12.79 12.17 3.32
C LYS A 328 14.21 11.57 3.41
N ALA A 329 14.53 10.57 2.60
CA ALA A 329 15.89 10.08 2.43
C ALA A 329 16.63 10.98 1.43
N LEU A 330 17.68 11.65 1.88
CA LEU A 330 18.39 12.62 1.03
C LEU A 330 19.15 11.95 -0.12
N ALA A 331 19.59 10.70 0.06
CA ALA A 331 20.25 9.91 -0.97
C ALA A 331 19.33 8.82 -1.55
N ASP A 332 18.00 9.04 -1.54
CA ASP A 332 17.04 8.06 -2.03
C ASP A 332 17.23 7.76 -3.53
N THR A 333 17.31 6.48 -3.83
CA THR A 333 17.46 5.94 -5.19
C THR A 333 16.27 5.07 -5.63
N MET A 334 15.22 5.00 -4.81
CA MET A 334 14.03 4.18 -5.02
C MET A 334 12.80 5.04 -5.35
N VAL A 335 12.59 6.14 -4.63
CA VAL A 335 11.47 7.06 -4.83
C VAL A 335 11.86 8.13 -5.85
N PHE A 336 11.22 8.11 -7.02
CA PHE A 336 11.53 9.04 -8.11
C PHE A 336 10.26 9.79 -8.56
N PRO A 337 10.19 11.12 -8.45
CA PRO A 337 11.21 12.01 -7.87
C PRO A 337 11.26 11.89 -6.34
N ASN A 338 12.43 12.12 -5.75
CA ASN A 338 12.63 12.06 -4.29
C ASN A 338 11.72 13.08 -3.55
N GLU A 339 11.36 14.19 -4.19
CA GLU A 339 10.40 15.18 -3.65
C GLU A 339 9.04 14.55 -3.31
N GLY A 340 8.71 13.39 -3.88
CA GLY A 340 7.52 12.61 -3.55
C GLY A 340 7.39 12.26 -2.07
N GLU A 341 8.50 12.07 -1.36
CA GLU A 341 8.48 11.77 0.08
C GLU A 341 7.98 12.96 0.92
N TRP A 342 8.05 14.17 0.35
CA TRP A 342 7.57 15.43 0.90
C TRP A 342 6.46 16.05 0.04
N TRP A 343 5.55 15.22 -0.49
CA TRP A 343 4.36 15.65 -1.23
C TRP A 343 4.62 16.42 -2.55
N GLY A 344 5.87 16.44 -3.04
CA GLY A 344 6.22 17.01 -4.34
C GLY A 344 6.09 16.00 -5.49
N ALA A 345 6.13 16.46 -6.73
CA ALA A 345 6.06 15.58 -7.90
C ALA A 345 6.60 16.27 -9.15
N PHE A 346 6.81 15.53 -10.22
CA PHE A 346 7.05 16.15 -11.53
C PHE A 346 5.85 17.00 -11.96
N ALA A 347 6.13 18.12 -12.62
CA ALA A 347 5.13 18.89 -13.32
C ALA A 347 4.51 18.04 -14.45
N PRO A 348 3.24 18.25 -14.81
CA PRO A 348 2.66 17.59 -15.98
C PRO A 348 3.48 17.87 -17.25
N GLY A 349 3.61 16.85 -18.11
CA GLY A 349 4.25 16.95 -19.42
C GLY A 349 5.57 16.19 -19.54
N ASP A 350 6.53 16.39 -18.63
CA ASP A 350 7.83 15.73 -18.70
C ASP A 350 8.51 15.54 -17.33
N TYR A 351 9.73 14.99 -17.36
CA TYR A 351 10.54 14.65 -16.19
C TYR A 351 11.57 15.76 -15.85
N SER A 352 11.46 16.94 -16.44
CA SER A 352 12.48 18.01 -16.33
C SER A 352 12.28 18.90 -15.12
N LYS A 353 11.02 19.10 -14.68
CA LYS A 353 10.67 20.02 -13.61
C LYS A 353 10.00 19.29 -12.45
N VAL A 354 10.63 19.32 -11.29
CA VAL A 354 10.03 18.85 -10.04
C VAL A 354 9.38 20.02 -9.30
N LEU A 355 8.14 19.83 -8.88
CA LEU A 355 7.36 20.77 -8.09
C LEU A 355 7.46 20.39 -6.61
N PRO A 356 7.80 21.33 -5.71
CA PRO A 356 7.63 21.13 -4.28
C PRO A 356 6.13 21.07 -3.93
N MET A 357 5.81 20.52 -2.73
CA MET A 357 4.44 20.38 -2.22
C MET A 357 3.53 21.57 -2.54
N ASN A 358 3.97 22.78 -2.20
CA ASN A 358 3.15 23.98 -2.33
C ASN A 358 2.86 24.42 -3.77
N GLN A 359 3.57 23.89 -4.77
CA GLN A 359 3.35 24.20 -6.19
C GLN A 359 2.50 23.14 -6.91
N THR A 360 2.19 22.03 -6.24
CA THR A 360 1.36 20.97 -6.82
C THR A 360 -0.09 21.40 -6.94
N GLU A 361 -0.80 20.84 -7.93
CA GLU A 361 -2.22 21.15 -8.17
C GLU A 361 -3.08 20.79 -6.96
N TRP A 362 -2.85 19.62 -6.34
CA TRP A 362 -3.61 19.16 -5.18
C TRP A 362 -3.43 20.05 -3.95
N TYR A 363 -2.24 20.61 -3.76
CA TYR A 363 -2.04 21.59 -2.71
C TYR A 363 -2.73 22.91 -3.04
N GLN A 364 -2.50 23.46 -4.25
CA GLN A 364 -3.03 24.78 -4.63
C GLN A 364 -4.56 24.84 -4.53
N LYS A 365 -5.23 23.79 -5.00
CA LYS A 365 -6.69 23.62 -4.96
C LYS A 365 -7.21 22.98 -3.67
N ASP A 366 -6.32 22.60 -2.75
CA ASP A 366 -6.63 21.91 -1.49
C ASP A 366 -7.56 20.68 -1.65
N LEU A 367 -7.30 19.86 -2.68
CA LEU A 367 -8.21 18.83 -3.17
C LEU A 367 -8.60 17.79 -2.11
N PHE A 368 -7.74 17.55 -1.13
CA PHE A 368 -7.98 16.61 -0.03
C PHE A 368 -7.54 17.17 1.34
N GLY A 369 -7.44 18.50 1.48
CA GLY A 369 -7.14 19.15 2.77
C GLY A 369 -5.66 19.26 3.14
N LEU A 370 -4.73 19.00 2.21
CA LEU A 370 -3.29 19.12 2.46
C LEU A 370 -2.86 20.56 2.79
N LYS A 371 -3.35 21.55 2.05
CA LYS A 371 -3.05 22.97 2.28
C LYS A 371 -3.72 23.46 3.56
N THR A 372 -4.92 22.96 3.87
CA THR A 372 -5.56 23.22 5.16
C THR A 372 -4.72 22.67 6.33
N ALA A 373 -4.24 21.43 6.24
CA ALA A 373 -3.40 20.82 7.28
C ALA A 373 -2.06 21.55 7.46
N ASP A 374 -1.42 21.93 6.35
CA ASP A 374 -0.17 22.70 6.34
C ASP A 374 -0.35 24.07 7.01
N LYS A 375 -1.39 24.83 6.65
CA LYS A 375 -1.71 26.11 7.29
C LYS A 375 -2.04 25.99 8.77
N ALA A 376 -2.55 24.85 9.20
CA ALA A 376 -2.80 24.54 10.61
C ALA A 376 -1.54 24.07 11.37
N GLY A 377 -0.37 24.04 10.71
CA GLY A 377 0.90 23.64 11.31
C GLY A 377 1.03 22.14 11.55
N LYS A 378 0.23 21.31 10.86
CA LYS A 378 0.18 19.86 11.07
C LYS A 378 1.22 19.08 10.28
N ILE A 379 1.87 19.68 9.28
CA ILE A 379 2.87 19.02 8.44
C ILE A 379 4.27 19.32 8.97
N HIS A 380 5.02 18.26 9.28
CA HIS A 380 6.40 18.34 9.78
C HIS A 380 7.33 17.63 8.80
N PHE A 381 8.45 18.27 8.45
CA PHE A 381 9.42 17.73 7.51
C PHE A 381 10.69 17.31 8.25
N GLU A 382 11.07 16.05 8.08
CA GLU A 382 12.26 15.41 8.63
C GLU A 382 13.07 14.79 7.50
N SER A 383 14.36 14.52 7.73
CA SER A 383 15.18 13.85 6.74
C SER A 383 16.20 12.89 7.35
N THR A 384 16.69 11.96 6.54
CA THR A 384 17.84 11.11 6.85
C THR A 384 18.89 11.23 5.76
N PRO A 385 20.19 11.14 6.08
CA PRO A 385 21.25 11.30 5.10
C PRO A 385 21.43 10.07 4.18
N GLY A 386 20.89 8.92 4.57
CA GLY A 386 21.08 7.65 3.87
C GLY A 386 20.21 7.50 2.61
N ASN A 387 20.40 6.36 1.95
CA ASN A 387 19.52 5.91 0.88
C ASN A 387 18.20 5.36 1.45
N HIS A 388 17.31 4.87 0.58
CA HIS A 388 15.99 4.38 0.93
C HIS A 388 16.00 3.42 2.13
N LEU A 389 15.17 3.75 3.13
CA LEU A 389 15.05 3.04 4.42
C LEU A 389 16.37 2.83 5.19
N GLN A 390 17.43 3.59 4.88
CA GLN A 390 18.67 3.62 5.66
C GLN A 390 18.60 4.73 6.71
N PHE A 391 18.16 4.37 7.91
CA PHE A 391 18.12 5.24 9.07
C PHE A 391 18.71 4.53 10.28
N SER A 392 19.11 5.28 11.29
CA SER A 392 19.65 4.72 12.53
C SER A 392 18.57 4.56 13.60
N VAL A 393 18.88 3.83 14.68
CA VAL A 393 17.96 3.70 15.82
C VAL A 393 17.75 5.05 16.52
N GLU A 394 18.75 5.94 16.48
CA GLU A 394 18.65 7.31 16.98
C GLU A 394 17.67 8.13 16.15
N ASN A 395 17.62 7.95 14.83
CA ASN A 395 16.58 8.58 14.01
C ASN A 395 15.19 8.09 14.42
N LEU A 396 15.00 6.77 14.56
CA LEU A 396 13.72 6.20 15.00
C LEU A 396 13.30 6.77 16.36
N TYR A 397 14.19 6.76 17.35
CA TYR A 397 13.91 7.29 18.68
C TYR A 397 13.65 8.80 18.67
N SER A 398 14.36 9.57 17.85
CA SER A 398 14.10 11.01 17.68
C SER A 398 12.67 11.24 17.20
N TRP A 399 12.20 10.49 16.20
CA TRP A 399 10.83 10.63 15.72
C TRP A 399 9.80 10.28 16.79
N ILE A 400 10.01 9.18 17.52
CA ILE A 400 9.12 8.78 18.63
C ILE A 400 9.13 9.84 19.73
N ASP A 401 10.30 10.32 20.14
CA ASP A 401 10.42 11.29 21.21
C ASP A 401 9.84 12.66 20.85
N ASN A 402 9.93 13.10 19.59
CA ASN A 402 9.48 14.43 19.17
C ASN A 402 8.02 14.50 18.76
N TYR A 403 7.47 13.41 18.22
CA TYR A 403 6.14 13.43 17.62
C TYR A 403 5.11 12.56 18.34
N ILE A 404 5.54 11.50 19.02
CA ILE A 404 4.66 10.56 19.73
C ILE A 404 4.61 10.87 21.22
N LEU A 405 5.77 11.08 21.85
CA LEU A 405 5.85 11.54 23.24
C LEU A 405 5.60 13.06 23.28
N LYS A 406 4.76 13.51 24.21
CA LYS A 406 4.37 14.92 24.33
C LYS A 406 5.19 15.64 25.39
#